data_AF-A0A0D9WKZ4-F1
#
_entry.id   AF-A0A0D9WKZ4-F1
#
_cell.length_a   1.000
_cell.length_b   1.000
_cell.length_c   1.000
_cell.angle_alpha   90.00
_cell.angle_beta   90.00
_cell.angle_gamma   90.00
#
_symmetry.space_group_name_H-M   'P 1'
#
loop_
_entity.id
_entity.type
_entity.pdbx_description
1 polymer ?
#
loop_
_entity_poly.entity_id
_entity_poly.type
_entity_poly.pdbx_seq_one_letter_code
_entity_poly.pdbx_strand_id
1 'polypeptide(L)'
;MAPPSDDSPPLPAGAISNLLIVIAMQTEALPLVNKFHLVEAPSNESIFPKGAPWIRYHGNYKGLHIDLVWPGKDPVLGVDCVGTVSAALVTYASIQSLKPDLIINAGTAGGFKAKGAGIGDVFLASDVAFHDRRIPIPVFDMYGIGTRKTFATPNILKELNLKVGKLSTGDSLDMSPHDESAIQNNDATVKDMEGAAVAYVADMFSTPAIFVKAVTDIVDGEKPTAEEFLQNLVAVTAALDKSVTEVMDSPSKQMMQADASYTNLTGIIKPKVESCDDDDELLPAPPASGSEDWEVTTPIGTGNPFFTTVISRSHLRNKYQMWVPHRFQRRLPEARTGVVLHCGGKSWPASYCGDLKVKKIDVAGWSNFAVDNRLRVGDACVFELIAAADTHLELKVQILRGDLPEEVTSKGATSDEPILIDD
;
A
#
# COMPACT_ATOMS: atom_id res chain seq x y z
N MET A 1 31.57 20.00 20.80
CA MET A 1 32.51 18.87 20.93
C MET A 1 32.30 17.99 19.71
N ALA A 2 33.36 17.65 18.97
CA ALA A 2 33.25 16.67 17.89
C ALA A 2 32.83 15.32 18.49
N PRO A 3 31.98 14.52 17.81
CA PRO A 3 31.65 13.19 18.28
C PRO A 3 32.92 12.32 18.33
N PRO A 4 33.01 11.36 19.28
CA PRO A 4 34.15 10.45 19.34
C PRO A 4 34.28 9.68 18.02
N SER A 5 35.49 9.59 17.49
CA SER A 5 35.81 8.77 16.32
C SER A 5 35.62 7.30 16.66
N ASP A 6 34.76 6.61 15.91
CA ASP A 6 34.53 5.18 16.03
C ASP A 6 35.71 4.44 15.35
N ASP A 7 36.66 3.94 16.15
CA ASP A 7 37.82 3.15 15.69
C ASP A 7 37.47 1.69 15.35
N SER A 8 36.18 1.39 15.10
CA SER A 8 35.73 0.07 14.67
C SER A 8 36.29 -0.30 13.29
N PRO A 9 36.74 -1.55 13.07
CA PRO A 9 37.20 -1.99 11.76
C PRO A 9 36.08 -1.90 10.70
N PRO A 10 36.42 -1.57 9.44
CA PRO A 10 35.42 -1.46 8.36
C PRO A 10 34.70 -2.79 8.15
N LEU A 11 33.40 -2.71 7.91
CA LEU A 11 32.54 -3.87 7.71
C LEU A 11 32.88 -4.61 6.40
N PRO A 12 32.61 -5.93 6.31
CA PRO A 12 32.80 -6.71 5.08
C PRO A 12 31.99 -6.14 3.90
N ALA A 13 32.47 -6.33 2.68
CA ALA A 13 31.75 -5.91 1.48
C ALA A 13 30.36 -6.59 1.39
N GLY A 14 29.29 -5.80 1.27
CA GLY A 14 27.91 -6.27 1.24
C GLY A 14 27.24 -6.40 2.63
N ALA A 15 27.93 -6.03 3.71
CA ALA A 15 27.32 -5.91 5.03
C ALA A 15 26.54 -4.59 5.17
N ILE A 16 25.44 -4.63 5.93
CA ILE A 16 24.67 -3.43 6.30
C ILE A 16 25.59 -2.42 6.96
N SER A 17 25.64 -1.21 6.42
CA SER A 17 26.44 -0.10 6.93
C SER A 17 25.58 1.10 7.33
N ASN A 18 24.48 1.34 6.60
CA ASN A 18 23.57 2.46 6.82
C ASN A 18 22.20 1.94 7.24
N LEU A 19 21.80 2.27 8.46
CA LEU A 19 20.53 1.87 9.05
C LEU A 19 19.60 3.07 9.15
N LEU A 20 18.36 2.93 8.67
CA LEU A 20 17.30 3.90 8.92
C LEU A 20 16.32 3.33 9.94
N ILE A 21 16.09 4.06 11.03
CA ILE A 21 15.04 3.78 12.01
C ILE A 21 13.90 4.78 11.76
N VAL A 22 12.71 4.28 11.43
CA VAL A 22 11.49 5.08 11.25
C VAL A 22 10.58 4.87 12.45
N ILE A 23 10.31 5.95 13.19
CA ILE A 23 9.47 5.96 14.41
C ILE A 23 8.39 7.03 14.25
N ALA A 24 7.20 6.79 14.80
CA ALA A 24 6.06 7.71 14.65
C ALA A 24 6.08 8.83 15.70
N MET A 25 6.41 8.50 16.95
CA MET A 25 6.27 9.42 18.09
C MET A 25 7.61 9.82 18.72
N GLN A 26 7.67 11.04 19.23
CA GLN A 26 8.88 11.54 19.90
C GLN A 26 9.23 10.70 21.14
N THR A 27 8.20 10.32 21.91
CA THR A 27 8.35 9.53 23.15
C THR A 27 9.01 8.17 22.89
N GLU A 28 8.76 7.58 21.72
CA GLU A 28 9.35 6.31 21.29
C GLU A 28 10.80 6.48 20.79
N ALA A 29 11.09 7.61 20.14
CA ALA A 29 12.38 7.90 19.55
C ALA A 29 13.45 8.26 20.60
N LEU A 30 13.11 9.10 21.57
CA LEU A 30 14.11 9.70 22.48
C LEU A 30 14.94 8.68 23.28
N PRO A 31 14.38 7.56 23.79
CA PRO A 31 15.19 6.54 24.45
C PRO A 31 16.31 6.00 23.57
N LEU A 32 16.02 5.71 22.30
CA LEU A 32 17.02 5.23 21.32
C LEU A 32 18.03 6.31 20.94
N VAL A 33 17.57 7.55 20.77
CA VAL A 33 18.45 8.71 20.53
C VAL A 33 19.48 8.83 21.66
N ASN A 34 19.03 8.76 22.91
CA ASN A 34 19.91 8.82 24.08
C ASN A 34 20.84 7.60 24.16
N LYS A 35 20.30 6.41 23.90
CA LYS A 35 21.01 5.12 23.97
C LYS A 35 22.19 5.04 23.01
N PHE A 36 21.99 5.50 21.77
CA PHE A 36 23.02 5.49 20.73
C PHE A 36 23.77 6.82 20.61
N HIS A 37 23.50 7.78 21.51
CA HIS A 37 24.11 9.10 21.49
C HIS A 37 23.96 9.81 20.13
N LEU A 38 22.78 9.69 19.52
CA LEU A 38 22.49 10.32 18.24
C LEU A 38 22.35 11.83 18.41
N VAL A 39 22.78 12.58 17.40
CA VAL A 39 22.73 14.03 17.37
C VAL A 39 21.61 14.47 16.44
N GLU A 40 20.81 15.44 16.87
CA GLU A 40 19.78 16.04 16.02
C GLU A 40 20.42 16.82 14.88
N ALA A 41 20.00 16.55 13.64
CA ALA A 41 20.43 17.30 12.48
C ALA A 41 19.90 18.74 12.58
N PRO A 42 20.77 19.77 12.50
CA PRO A 42 20.33 21.16 12.55
C PRO A 42 19.31 21.48 11.45
N SER A 43 18.30 22.30 11.74
CA SER A 43 17.22 22.61 10.80
C SER A 43 17.72 23.28 9.49
N ASN A 44 18.82 24.02 9.57
CA ASN A 44 19.50 24.65 8.43
C ASN A 44 20.31 23.66 7.56
N GLU A 45 20.56 22.45 8.08
CA GLU A 45 21.27 21.36 7.42
C GLU A 45 20.34 20.19 7.10
N SER A 46 19.02 20.40 7.22
CA SER A 46 18.03 19.38 6.90
C SER A 46 18.13 18.97 5.43
N ILE A 47 18.23 17.66 5.23
CA ILE A 47 18.22 17.00 3.92
C ILE A 47 16.80 16.85 3.34
N PHE A 48 15.79 17.28 4.10
CA PHE A 48 14.39 17.20 3.72
C PHE A 48 13.88 18.55 3.18
N PRO A 49 12.78 18.54 2.39
CA PRO A 49 12.20 19.76 1.86
C PRO A 49 11.90 20.79 2.96
N LYS A 50 12.17 22.08 2.68
CA LYS A 50 11.85 23.17 3.58
C LYS A 50 10.35 23.18 3.90
N GLY A 51 10.02 23.35 5.18
CA GLY A 51 8.65 23.38 5.69
C GLY A 51 8.13 22.01 6.17
N ALA A 52 8.83 20.91 5.87
CA ALA A 52 8.50 19.63 6.50
C ALA A 52 8.85 19.66 8.00
N PRO A 53 7.96 19.22 8.90
CA PRO A 53 8.20 19.19 10.34
C PRO A 53 9.13 18.04 10.79
N TRP A 54 9.63 17.25 9.85
CA TRP A 54 10.34 16.00 10.10
C TRP A 54 11.67 16.23 10.80
N ILE A 55 11.97 15.37 11.77
CA ILE A 55 13.18 15.45 12.57
C ILE A 55 14.04 14.23 12.30
N ARG A 56 15.35 14.47 12.13
CA ARG A 56 16.37 13.45 11.93
C ARG A 56 17.39 13.54 13.07
N TYR A 57 17.67 12.41 13.69
CA TYR A 57 18.84 12.18 14.51
C TYR A 57 19.81 11.28 13.75
N HIS A 58 21.11 11.49 13.91
CA HIS A 58 22.12 10.66 13.27
C HIS A 58 23.33 10.42 14.16
N GLY A 59 24.03 9.32 13.92
CA GLY A 59 25.21 8.94 14.70
C GLY A 59 25.84 7.66 14.19
N ASN A 60 26.94 7.25 14.82
CA ASN A 60 27.61 5.99 14.52
C ASN A 60 27.59 5.09 15.76
N TYR A 61 27.34 3.79 15.55
CA TYR A 61 27.31 2.81 16.61
C TYR A 61 27.88 1.47 16.14
N LYS A 62 29.05 1.09 16.67
CA LYS A 62 29.72 -0.19 16.37
C LYS A 62 29.90 -0.41 14.86
N GLY A 63 30.38 0.61 14.15
CA GLY A 63 30.60 0.58 12.70
C GLY A 63 29.33 0.72 11.84
N LEU A 64 28.15 0.93 12.43
CA LEU A 64 26.92 1.26 11.70
C LEU A 64 26.67 2.77 11.74
N HIS A 65 26.37 3.36 10.58
CA HIS A 65 25.72 4.65 10.53
C HIS A 65 24.23 4.48 10.82
N ILE A 66 23.70 5.24 11.77
CA ILE A 66 22.29 5.22 12.14
C ILE A 66 21.69 6.58 11.81
N ASP A 67 20.61 6.54 11.05
CA ASP A 67 19.66 7.62 10.93
C ASP A 67 18.36 7.22 11.63
N LEU A 68 17.86 8.06 12.53
CA LEU A 68 16.55 7.91 13.15
C LEU A 68 15.69 9.09 12.72
N VAL A 69 14.59 8.81 12.03
CA VAL A 69 13.69 9.82 11.48
C VAL A 69 12.29 9.63 12.04
N TRP A 70 11.66 10.73 12.44
CA TRP A 70 10.24 10.76 12.80
C TRP A 70 9.52 11.97 12.20
N PRO A 71 8.18 11.89 11.97
CA PRO A 71 7.41 12.94 11.29
C PRO A 71 7.35 14.30 11.98
N GLY A 72 7.82 14.43 13.21
CA GLY A 72 7.72 15.68 13.95
C GLY A 72 6.30 15.94 14.45
N LYS A 73 6.06 17.19 14.82
CA LYS A 73 4.78 17.64 15.36
C LYS A 73 3.93 18.35 14.30
N ASP A 74 2.63 18.17 14.39
CA ASP A 74 1.68 18.91 13.59
C ASP A 74 1.76 20.39 13.97
N PRO A 75 1.96 21.31 13.01
CA PRO A 75 2.17 22.72 13.31
C PRO A 75 0.90 23.43 13.84
N VAL A 76 -0.28 22.84 13.64
CA VAL A 76 -1.56 23.42 14.08
C VAL A 76 -1.94 22.90 15.48
N LEU A 77 -1.80 21.60 15.71
CA LEU A 77 -2.27 20.90 16.91
C LEU A 77 -1.16 20.61 17.92
N GLY A 78 0.10 20.60 17.51
CA GLY A 78 1.26 20.35 18.37
C GLY A 78 1.42 18.90 18.85
N VAL A 79 0.66 17.97 18.30
CA VAL A 79 0.74 16.52 18.54
C VAL A 79 1.70 15.86 17.55
N ASP A 80 2.21 14.67 17.87
CA ASP A 80 3.05 13.93 16.94
C ASP A 80 2.26 13.55 15.68
N CYS A 81 2.85 13.73 14.50
CA CYS A 81 2.26 13.40 13.21
C CYS A 81 2.26 11.89 12.96
N VAL A 82 1.42 11.15 13.69
CA VAL A 82 1.18 9.70 13.52
C VAL A 82 0.43 9.39 12.22
N GLY A 83 0.25 8.10 11.92
CA GLY A 83 -0.55 7.62 10.80
C GLY A 83 0.24 7.35 9.51
N THR A 84 -0.45 6.71 8.58
CA THR A 84 0.12 6.09 7.38
C THR A 84 0.71 7.11 6.41
N VAL A 85 0.07 8.26 6.27
CA VAL A 85 0.50 9.34 5.36
C VAL A 85 1.84 9.91 5.80
N SER A 86 1.94 10.32 7.07
CA SER A 86 3.15 10.87 7.66
C SER A 86 4.30 9.87 7.59
N ALA A 87 4.04 8.61 7.97
CA ALA A 87 5.01 7.54 7.93
C ALA A 87 5.51 7.23 6.50
N ALA A 88 4.61 7.21 5.51
CA ALA A 88 4.98 6.99 4.11
C ALA A 88 5.86 8.12 3.57
N LEU A 89 5.51 9.38 3.86
CA LEU A 89 6.26 10.55 3.39
C LEU A 89 7.68 10.58 3.96
N VAL A 90 7.84 10.39 5.27
CA VAL A 90 9.18 10.37 5.88
C VAL A 90 10.01 9.19 5.39
N THR A 91 9.39 8.03 5.20
CA THR A 91 10.08 6.84 4.69
C THR A 91 10.57 7.10 3.27
N TYR A 92 9.71 7.65 2.41
CA TYR A 92 10.06 7.97 1.02
C TYR A 92 11.23 8.95 0.97
N ALA A 93 11.11 10.08 1.66
CA ALA A 93 12.14 11.12 1.66
C ALA A 93 13.47 10.59 2.23
N SER A 94 13.41 9.77 3.28
CA SER A 94 14.59 9.18 3.90
C SER A 94 15.27 8.18 2.96
N ILE A 95 14.53 7.32 2.25
CA ILE A 95 15.13 6.41 1.26
C ILE A 95 15.84 7.19 0.15
N GLN A 96 15.20 8.25 -0.38
CA GLN A 96 15.78 9.05 -1.46
C GLN A 96 17.06 9.76 -1.04
N SER A 97 17.05 10.38 0.15
CA SER A 97 18.16 11.22 0.61
C SER A 97 19.28 10.44 1.31
N LEU A 98 18.95 9.38 2.06
CA LEU A 98 19.89 8.66 2.92
C LEU A 98 20.37 7.33 2.32
N LYS A 99 19.58 6.74 1.41
CA LYS A 99 19.88 5.44 0.76
C LYS A 99 20.28 4.35 1.76
N PRO A 100 19.41 4.05 2.76
CA PRO A 100 19.73 3.06 3.78
C PRO A 100 19.82 1.65 3.19
N ASP A 101 20.66 0.82 3.81
CA ASP A 101 20.78 -0.60 3.49
C ASP A 101 19.63 -1.42 4.13
N LEU A 102 19.11 -0.94 5.26
CA LEU A 102 18.01 -1.55 6.00
C LEU A 102 17.17 -0.50 6.71
N ILE A 103 15.86 -0.72 6.72
CA ILE A 103 14.88 0.04 7.51
C ILE A 103 14.44 -0.78 8.73
N ILE A 104 14.39 -0.15 9.90
CA ILE A 104 13.69 -0.65 11.07
C ILE A 104 12.52 0.28 11.35
N ASN A 105 11.29 -0.21 11.18
CA ASN A 105 10.14 0.48 11.74
C ASN A 105 9.93 0.00 13.17
N ALA A 106 10.24 0.87 14.13
CA ALA A 106 10.08 0.62 15.55
C ALA A 106 8.92 1.45 16.09
N GLY A 107 8.17 0.91 17.03
CA GLY A 107 7.10 1.64 17.70
C GLY A 107 6.29 0.77 18.64
N THR A 108 5.41 1.42 19.39
CA THR A 108 4.39 0.76 20.18
C THR A 108 3.22 0.31 19.31
N ALA A 109 2.42 -0.62 19.82
CA ALA A 109 1.30 -1.23 19.10
C ALA A 109 0.29 -1.83 20.08
N GLY A 110 -0.95 -2.02 19.60
CA GLY A 110 -1.92 -2.88 20.26
C GLY A 110 -1.62 -4.36 20.00
N GLY A 111 -1.91 -5.22 20.97
CA GLY A 111 -1.77 -6.67 20.85
C GLY A 111 -3.09 -7.41 21.08
N PHE A 112 -3.25 -8.58 20.47
CA PHE A 112 -4.40 -9.46 20.70
C PHE A 112 -4.04 -10.58 21.67
N LYS A 113 -4.68 -10.59 22.86
CA LYS A 113 -4.49 -11.64 23.88
C LYS A 113 -4.91 -13.00 23.37
N ALA A 114 -5.98 -13.08 22.57
CA ALA A 114 -6.39 -14.31 21.88
C ALA A 114 -5.30 -14.90 20.97
N LYS A 115 -4.33 -14.07 20.55
CA LYS A 115 -3.18 -14.44 19.71
C LYS A 115 -1.87 -14.58 20.53
N GLY A 116 -1.95 -14.54 21.86
CA GLY A 116 -0.82 -14.73 22.77
C GLY A 116 0.02 -13.48 23.03
N ALA A 117 -0.49 -12.30 22.67
CA ALA A 117 0.13 -11.03 23.02
C ALA A 117 -0.22 -10.61 24.46
N GLY A 118 0.78 -10.10 25.17
CA GLY A 118 0.68 -9.50 26.49
C GLY A 118 1.39 -8.15 26.52
N ILE A 119 1.02 -7.29 27.47
CA ILE A 119 1.65 -5.98 27.66
C ILE A 119 3.17 -6.13 27.87
N GLY A 120 3.94 -5.32 27.16
CA GLY A 120 5.40 -5.33 27.19
C GLY A 120 6.05 -6.40 26.32
N ASP A 121 5.28 -7.28 25.68
CA ASP A 121 5.82 -8.15 24.64
C ASP A 121 6.35 -7.32 23.47
N VAL A 122 7.48 -7.75 22.91
CA VAL A 122 8.02 -7.18 21.68
C VAL A 122 7.97 -8.22 20.57
N PHE A 123 7.30 -7.85 19.48
CA PHE A 123 7.12 -8.66 18.29
C PHE A 123 8.01 -8.19 17.15
N LEU A 124 8.60 -9.15 16.44
CA LEU A 124 9.12 -8.96 15.11
C LEU A 124 8.03 -9.35 14.11
N ALA A 125 7.55 -8.40 13.30
CA ALA A 125 6.45 -8.71 12.38
C ALA A 125 6.93 -9.61 11.22
N SER A 126 6.18 -10.67 10.90
CA SER A 126 6.48 -11.55 9.74
C SER A 126 5.90 -11.02 8.43
N ASP A 127 4.70 -10.47 8.52
CA ASP A 127 3.92 -9.91 7.42
C ASP A 127 3.20 -8.68 7.95
N VAL A 128 2.95 -7.73 7.07
CA VAL A 128 2.17 -6.53 7.34
C VAL A 128 1.04 -6.39 6.33
N ALA A 129 -0.11 -5.85 6.75
CA ALA A 129 -1.26 -5.58 5.89
C ALA A 129 -2.08 -4.40 6.41
N PHE A 130 -2.88 -3.77 5.56
CA PHE A 130 -3.88 -2.78 5.97
C PHE A 130 -5.20 -3.45 6.35
N HIS A 131 -5.95 -2.86 7.29
CA HIS A 131 -7.31 -3.28 7.64
C HIS A 131 -8.41 -2.28 7.28
N ASP A 132 -8.06 -1.04 6.99
CA ASP A 132 -9.01 0.07 6.76
C ASP A 132 -9.20 0.44 5.27
N ARG A 133 -8.35 -0.08 4.38
CA ARG A 133 -8.42 0.13 2.92
C ARG A 133 -9.33 -0.85 2.19
N ARG A 134 -10.64 -0.78 2.46
CA ARG A 134 -11.64 -1.71 1.92
C ARG A 134 -12.11 -1.30 0.52
N ILE A 135 -11.64 -1.99 -0.51
CA ILE A 135 -12.00 -1.71 -1.91
C ILE A 135 -12.65 -2.96 -2.52
N PRO A 136 -13.99 -3.08 -2.56
CA PRO A 136 -14.69 -4.32 -2.94
C PRO A 136 -14.74 -4.53 -4.46
N ILE A 137 -13.62 -4.31 -5.13
CA ILE A 137 -13.42 -4.47 -6.58
C ILE A 137 -12.31 -5.52 -6.76
N PRO A 138 -12.49 -6.55 -7.61
CA PRO A 138 -11.48 -7.59 -7.80
C PRO A 138 -10.09 -7.00 -8.09
N VAL A 139 -9.05 -7.57 -7.48
CA VAL A 139 -7.65 -7.10 -7.51
C VAL A 139 -7.42 -5.85 -6.66
N PHE A 140 -8.32 -4.88 -6.68
CA PHE A 140 -8.26 -3.72 -5.80
C PHE A 140 -8.51 -4.07 -4.33
N ASP A 141 -9.28 -5.14 -4.07
CA ASP A 141 -9.43 -5.74 -2.76
C ASP A 141 -8.08 -6.19 -2.18
N MET A 142 -7.31 -6.95 -2.97
CA MET A 142 -5.98 -7.39 -2.57
C MET A 142 -4.99 -6.23 -2.49
N TYR A 143 -5.07 -5.25 -3.38
CA TYR A 143 -4.30 -4.01 -3.28
C TYR A 143 -4.63 -3.22 -2.02
N GLY A 144 -5.90 -3.15 -1.64
CA GLY A 144 -6.40 -2.53 -0.42
C GLY A 144 -5.78 -3.17 0.81
N ILE A 145 -5.85 -4.50 0.92
CA ILE A 145 -5.20 -5.26 2.00
C ILE A 145 -3.68 -5.05 1.96
N GLY A 146 -3.07 -5.04 0.78
CA GLY A 146 -1.68 -4.66 0.59
C GLY A 146 -0.67 -5.54 1.35
N THR A 147 -0.97 -6.83 1.54
CA THR A 147 -0.11 -7.75 2.29
C THR A 147 1.32 -7.77 1.75
N ARG A 148 2.29 -7.59 2.64
CA ARG A 148 3.72 -7.66 2.34
C ARG A 148 4.46 -8.49 3.37
N LYS A 149 5.43 -9.26 2.90
CA LYS A 149 6.40 -9.94 3.77
C LYS A 149 7.45 -8.95 4.23
N THR A 150 7.80 -9.03 5.50
CA THR A 150 8.94 -8.28 6.04
C THR A 150 10.25 -8.98 5.66
N PHE A 151 11.36 -8.27 5.79
CA PHE A 151 12.67 -8.85 5.51
C PHE A 151 12.97 -9.96 6.51
N ALA A 152 13.32 -11.15 5.99
CA ALA A 152 13.48 -12.34 6.82
C ALA A 152 14.78 -12.28 7.64
N THR A 153 14.67 -12.38 8.96
CA THR A 153 15.83 -12.38 9.88
C THR A 153 15.84 -13.62 10.78
N PRO A 154 15.95 -14.84 10.23
CA PRO A 154 15.84 -16.08 11.00
C PRO A 154 16.92 -16.22 12.07
N ASN A 155 18.13 -15.68 11.83
CA ASN A 155 19.22 -15.72 12.80
C ASN A 155 18.97 -14.77 13.98
N ILE A 156 18.54 -13.53 13.71
CA ILE A 156 18.16 -12.56 14.76
C ILE A 156 17.01 -13.13 15.60
N LEU A 157 16.00 -13.72 14.94
CA LEU A 157 14.88 -14.33 15.63
C LEU A 157 15.34 -15.46 16.58
N LYS A 158 16.24 -16.32 16.11
CA LYS A 158 16.78 -17.42 16.91
C LYS A 158 17.65 -16.92 18.08
N GLU A 159 18.45 -15.89 17.85
CA GLU A 159 19.34 -15.31 18.86
C GLU A 159 18.60 -14.57 19.97
N LEU A 160 17.61 -13.76 19.60
CA LEU A 160 16.93 -12.87 20.53
C LEU A 160 15.64 -13.48 21.10
N ASN A 161 15.17 -14.60 20.55
CA ASN A 161 13.94 -15.28 20.97
C ASN A 161 12.74 -14.32 21.01
N LEU A 162 12.67 -13.38 20.05
CA LEU A 162 11.56 -12.44 19.91
C LEU A 162 10.29 -13.17 19.50
N LYS A 163 9.13 -12.65 19.94
CA LYS A 163 7.85 -13.16 19.44
C LYS A 163 7.68 -12.77 17.98
N VAL A 164 6.99 -13.60 17.21
CA VAL A 164 6.66 -13.33 15.79
C VAL A 164 5.16 -13.28 15.63
N GLY A 165 4.69 -12.31 14.87
CA GLY A 165 3.27 -12.12 14.60
C GLY A 165 3.04 -11.33 13.33
N LYS A 166 1.83 -11.39 12.78
CA LYS A 166 1.42 -10.52 11.67
C LYS A 166 0.95 -9.18 12.21
N LEU A 167 1.26 -8.11 11.48
CA LEU A 167 0.87 -6.75 11.80
C LEU A 167 -0.28 -6.29 10.89
N SER A 168 -1.29 -5.66 11.49
CA SER A 168 -2.36 -5.00 10.77
C SER A 168 -2.35 -3.50 11.04
N THR A 169 -2.34 -2.69 10.00
CA THR A 169 -2.19 -1.24 10.07
C THR A 169 -3.47 -0.53 9.61
N GLY A 170 -3.82 0.57 10.28
CA GLY A 170 -4.89 1.48 9.87
C GLY A 170 -4.81 2.80 10.64
N ASP A 171 -5.39 3.86 10.10
CA ASP A 171 -5.20 5.24 10.60
C ASP A 171 -6.04 5.57 11.84
N SER A 172 -6.83 4.63 12.36
CA SER A 172 -7.64 4.78 13.56
C SER A 172 -7.00 4.06 14.76
N LEU A 173 -6.90 4.76 15.89
CA LEU A 173 -6.43 4.15 17.15
C LEU A 173 -7.44 3.13 17.69
N ASP A 174 -8.73 3.45 17.63
CA ASP A 174 -9.82 2.53 17.98
C ASP A 174 -9.98 1.41 16.95
N MET A 175 -11.02 0.59 17.12
CA MET A 175 -11.29 -0.55 16.24
C MET A 175 -12.79 -0.68 16.02
N SER A 176 -13.25 -0.31 14.83
CA SER A 176 -14.64 -0.54 14.44
C SER A 176 -14.88 -2.04 14.16
N PRO A 177 -16.15 -2.51 14.11
CA PRO A 177 -16.45 -3.89 13.73
C PRO A 177 -15.93 -4.28 12.33
N HIS A 178 -15.81 -3.30 11.41
CA HIS A 178 -15.24 -3.53 10.09
C HIS A 178 -13.73 -3.73 10.15
N ASP A 179 -13.05 -2.97 11.00
CA ASP A 179 -11.60 -3.11 11.22
C ASP A 179 -11.30 -4.42 11.92
N GLU A 180 -12.08 -4.78 12.95
CA GLU A 180 -11.96 -6.06 13.64
C GLU A 180 -12.06 -7.24 12.66
N SER A 181 -13.08 -7.24 11.80
CA SER A 181 -13.25 -8.29 10.79
C SER A 181 -12.06 -8.36 9.83
N ALA A 182 -11.55 -7.21 9.37
CA ALA A 182 -10.39 -7.16 8.48
C ALA A 182 -9.09 -7.62 9.17
N ILE A 183 -8.87 -7.24 10.43
CA ILE A 183 -7.75 -7.66 11.26
C ILE A 183 -7.78 -9.17 11.50
N GLN A 184 -8.95 -9.75 11.78
CA GLN A 184 -9.14 -11.19 11.92
C GLN A 184 -8.84 -11.92 10.59
N ASN A 185 -9.30 -11.38 9.46
CA ASN A 185 -9.01 -11.94 8.13
C ASN A 185 -7.52 -11.85 7.76
N ASN A 186 -6.82 -10.81 8.24
CA ASN A 186 -5.37 -10.68 8.13
C ASN A 186 -4.62 -11.62 9.09
N ASP A 187 -5.33 -12.27 10.02
CA ASP A 187 -4.77 -13.17 11.03
C ASP A 187 -3.71 -12.49 11.91
N ALA A 188 -3.91 -11.21 12.19
CA ALA A 188 -2.95 -10.35 12.87
C ALA A 188 -2.84 -10.61 14.37
N THR A 189 -1.63 -10.45 14.91
CA THR A 189 -1.33 -10.54 16.35
C THR A 189 -1.12 -9.15 16.95
N VAL A 190 -0.68 -8.19 16.15
CA VAL A 190 -0.41 -6.80 16.55
C VAL A 190 -1.11 -5.81 15.60
N LYS A 191 -1.55 -4.67 16.13
CA LYS A 191 -2.24 -3.57 15.43
C LYS A 191 -1.47 -2.26 15.60
N ASP A 192 -1.22 -1.53 14.52
CA ASP A 192 -0.58 -0.20 14.55
C ASP A 192 -1.19 0.77 13.54
N MET A 193 -0.55 1.94 13.36
CA MET A 193 -1.01 3.02 12.49
C MET A 193 -0.04 3.38 11.35
N GLU A 194 1.12 2.70 11.22
CA GLU A 194 2.16 3.09 10.25
C GLU A 194 2.75 1.92 9.44
N GLY A 195 2.89 0.74 10.02
CA GLY A 195 3.80 -0.30 9.55
C GLY A 195 3.59 -0.73 8.10
N ALA A 196 2.34 -0.97 7.68
CA ALA A 196 2.05 -1.36 6.31
C ALA A 196 2.37 -0.26 5.28
N ALA A 197 2.31 1.02 5.67
CA ALA A 197 2.68 2.15 4.82
C ALA A 197 4.20 2.28 4.69
N VAL A 198 4.95 2.09 5.78
CA VAL A 198 6.42 2.02 5.73
C VAL A 198 6.86 0.85 4.84
N ALA A 199 6.25 -0.32 4.99
CA ALA A 199 6.52 -1.48 4.14
C ALA A 199 6.17 -1.25 2.67
N TYR A 200 5.06 -0.57 2.39
CA TYR A 200 4.66 -0.21 1.03
C TYR A 200 5.73 0.64 0.33
N VAL A 201 6.26 1.65 1.02
CA VAL A 201 7.30 2.51 0.49
C VAL A 201 8.64 1.78 0.39
N ALA A 202 9.03 1.01 1.41
CA ALA A 202 10.26 0.22 1.38
C ALA A 202 10.28 -0.77 0.19
N ASP A 203 9.18 -1.49 -0.04
CA ASP A 203 8.98 -2.40 -1.16
C ASP A 203 9.06 -1.68 -2.52
N MET A 204 8.47 -0.48 -2.64
CA MET A 204 8.55 0.35 -3.85
C MET A 204 9.99 0.65 -4.29
N PHE A 205 10.92 0.81 -3.34
CA PHE A 205 12.33 1.08 -3.61
C PHE A 205 13.24 -0.13 -3.39
N SER A 206 12.65 -1.31 -3.15
CA SER A 206 13.39 -2.55 -2.88
C SER A 206 14.38 -2.41 -1.71
N THR A 207 14.02 -1.61 -0.71
CA THR A 207 14.81 -1.44 0.52
C THR A 207 14.34 -2.46 1.55
N PRO A 208 15.22 -3.33 2.08
CA PRO A 208 14.89 -4.24 3.17
C PRO A 208 14.27 -3.51 4.36
N ALA A 209 13.21 -4.07 4.95
CA ALA A 209 12.57 -3.49 6.14
C ALA A 209 12.15 -4.57 7.15
N ILE A 210 12.47 -4.33 8.42
CA ILE A 210 11.99 -5.12 9.58
C ILE A 210 11.15 -4.23 10.50
N PHE A 211 10.27 -4.87 11.28
CA PHE A 211 9.24 -4.18 12.06
C PHE A 211 9.25 -4.70 13.49
N VAL A 212 9.57 -3.83 14.44
CA VAL A 212 9.70 -4.16 15.87
C VAL A 212 8.57 -3.43 16.61
N LYS A 213 7.62 -4.19 17.13
CA LYS A 213 6.37 -3.67 17.72
C LYS A 213 6.24 -4.08 19.17
N ALA A 214 6.19 -3.10 20.06
CA ALA A 214 6.08 -3.34 21.50
C ALA A 214 4.63 -3.12 21.98
N VAL A 215 4.04 -4.11 22.64
CA VAL A 215 2.62 -4.13 22.96
C VAL A 215 2.31 -3.23 24.18
N THR A 216 1.57 -2.15 23.95
CA THR A 216 1.15 -1.16 24.97
C THR A 216 -0.22 -1.39 25.55
N ASP A 217 -1.10 -2.03 24.78
CA ASP A 217 -2.51 -2.22 25.10
C ASP A 217 -3.01 -3.55 24.52
N ILE A 218 -4.01 -4.15 25.16
CA ILE A 218 -4.66 -5.38 24.71
C ILE A 218 -5.97 -5.00 24.03
N VAL A 219 -6.01 -5.10 22.71
CA VAL A 219 -7.12 -4.63 21.87
C VAL A 219 -8.42 -5.40 22.13
N ASP A 220 -8.31 -6.70 22.42
CA ASP A 220 -9.41 -7.59 22.84
C ASP A 220 -9.54 -7.69 24.37
N GLY A 221 -9.04 -6.68 25.09
CA GLY A 221 -9.06 -6.57 26.54
C GLY A 221 -10.26 -5.81 27.08
N GLU A 222 -10.35 -5.72 28.41
CA GLU A 222 -11.46 -5.02 29.09
C GLU A 222 -11.21 -3.51 29.26
N LYS A 223 -9.95 -3.07 29.17
CA LYS A 223 -9.57 -1.67 29.37
C LYS A 223 -9.72 -0.86 28.08
N PRO A 224 -10.10 0.42 28.15
CA PRO A 224 -10.06 1.31 27.00
C PRO A 224 -8.64 1.44 26.42
N THR A 225 -8.49 1.25 25.10
CA THR A 225 -7.21 1.30 24.38
C THR A 225 -6.37 2.52 24.72
N ALA A 226 -6.96 3.72 24.64
CA ALA A 226 -6.24 4.97 24.89
C ALA A 226 -5.70 5.08 26.32
N GLU A 227 -6.45 4.57 27.31
CA GLU A 227 -6.04 4.62 28.72
C GLU A 227 -4.90 3.63 28.99
N GLU A 228 -5.01 2.39 28.49
CA GLU A 228 -3.98 1.37 28.67
C GLU A 228 -2.68 1.73 27.94
N PHE A 229 -2.81 2.31 26.74
CA PHE A 229 -1.71 2.88 25.98
C PHE A 229 -0.94 3.91 26.81
N LEU A 230 -1.62 4.97 27.28
CA LEU A 230 -0.98 6.04 28.06
C LEU A 230 -0.40 5.53 29.38
N GLN A 231 -1.06 4.57 30.03
CA GLN A 231 -0.59 3.96 31.28
C GLN A 231 0.74 3.22 31.11
N ASN A 232 0.88 2.48 30.00
CA ASN A 232 2.01 1.57 29.79
C ASN A 232 3.14 2.16 28.94
N LEU A 233 2.89 3.27 28.23
CA LEU A 233 3.79 3.86 27.24
C LEU A 233 5.24 3.94 27.70
N VAL A 234 5.50 4.49 28.89
CA VAL A 234 6.88 4.66 29.41
C VAL A 234 7.59 3.32 29.60
N ALA A 235 6.92 2.34 30.22
CA ALA A 235 7.52 1.04 30.52
C ALA A 235 7.75 0.22 29.24
N VAL A 236 6.80 0.27 28.30
CA VAL A 236 6.86 -0.47 27.04
C VAL A 236 7.88 0.15 26.08
N THR A 237 8.04 1.47 26.10
CA THR A 237 9.10 2.12 25.32
C THR A 237 10.51 1.69 25.80
N ALA A 238 10.69 1.42 27.09
CA ALA A 238 11.95 0.86 27.59
C ALA A 238 12.18 -0.59 27.09
N ALA A 239 11.12 -1.39 26.93
CA ALA A 239 11.21 -2.70 26.30
C ALA A 239 11.56 -2.58 24.80
N LEU A 240 10.94 -1.63 24.10
CA LEU A 240 11.25 -1.31 22.71
C LEU A 240 12.73 -0.89 22.53
N ASP A 241 13.21 0.03 23.37
CA ASP A 241 14.61 0.46 23.40
C ASP A 241 15.57 -0.72 23.53
N LYS A 242 15.30 -1.58 24.51
CA LYS A 242 16.08 -2.79 24.75
C LYS A 242 16.09 -3.70 23.53
N SER A 243 14.92 -4.01 22.95
CA SER A 243 14.83 -4.94 21.83
C SER A 243 15.46 -4.39 20.55
N VAL A 244 15.29 -3.10 20.24
CA VAL A 244 15.98 -2.48 19.09
C VAL A 244 17.50 -2.49 19.31
N THR A 245 17.97 -2.20 20.53
CA THR A 245 19.40 -2.33 20.87
C THR A 245 19.90 -3.75 20.66
N GLU A 246 19.16 -4.77 21.10
CA GLU A 246 19.53 -6.18 20.91
C GLU A 246 19.57 -6.59 19.43
N VAL A 247 18.61 -6.10 18.62
CA VAL A 247 18.62 -6.27 17.16
C VAL A 247 19.87 -5.63 16.55
N MET A 248 20.23 -4.44 17.01
CA MET A 248 21.40 -3.71 16.54
C MET A 248 22.72 -4.29 17.07
N ASP A 249 22.70 -5.06 18.14
CA ASP A 249 23.88 -5.73 18.71
C ASP A 249 24.07 -7.17 18.21
N SER A 250 23.04 -7.76 17.61
CA SER A 250 23.09 -9.11 17.05
C SER A 250 24.29 -9.26 16.09
N PRO A 251 25.19 -10.22 16.31
CA PRO A 251 26.27 -10.53 15.37
C PRO A 251 25.75 -10.89 13.97
N SER A 252 24.55 -11.48 13.94
CA SER A 252 23.86 -11.85 12.71
C SER A 252 23.30 -10.67 11.91
N LYS A 253 23.35 -9.44 12.44
CA LYS A 253 23.01 -8.22 11.67
C LYS A 253 23.89 -8.06 10.43
N GLN A 254 25.16 -8.48 10.50
CA GLN A 254 26.09 -8.43 9.37
C GLN A 254 25.78 -9.48 8.30
N MET A 255 25.05 -10.54 8.68
CA MET A 255 24.61 -11.61 7.78
C MET A 255 23.25 -11.32 7.13
N MET A 256 22.61 -10.18 7.46
CA MET A 256 21.52 -9.63 6.68
C MET A 256 22.10 -9.10 5.36
N GLN A 257 22.60 -10.01 4.53
CA GLN A 257 22.94 -9.68 3.16
C GLN A 257 21.63 -9.25 2.51
N ALA A 258 21.62 -8.05 1.92
CA ALA A 258 20.62 -7.69 0.93
C ALA A 258 20.84 -8.65 -0.26
N ASP A 259 20.32 -9.87 -0.14
CA ASP A 259 20.46 -10.86 -1.18
C ASP A 259 19.76 -10.31 -2.42
N ALA A 260 20.51 -10.23 -3.53
CA ALA A 260 19.98 -9.90 -4.85
C ALA A 260 18.94 -10.94 -5.33
N SER A 261 18.62 -11.97 -4.53
CA SER A 261 17.44 -12.81 -4.71
C SER A 261 16.10 -12.13 -4.34
N TYR A 262 16.10 -11.01 -3.59
CA TYR A 262 14.87 -10.19 -3.42
C TYR A 262 14.37 -9.62 -4.77
N THR A 263 15.25 -9.53 -5.76
CA THR A 263 14.92 -9.14 -7.14
C THR A 263 14.20 -10.22 -7.95
N ASN A 264 13.96 -11.43 -7.42
CA ASN A 264 13.44 -12.57 -8.20
C ASN A 264 11.97 -12.97 -7.93
N LEU A 265 11.17 -12.11 -7.29
CA LEU A 265 9.70 -12.24 -7.33
C LEU A 265 9.02 -11.26 -8.31
N THR A 266 9.78 -10.44 -9.02
CA THR A 266 9.25 -9.57 -10.09
C THR A 266 9.79 -10.01 -11.45
N GLY A 267 9.02 -10.87 -12.13
CA GLY A 267 9.24 -11.13 -13.55
C GLY A 267 9.10 -9.84 -14.37
N ILE A 268 10.24 -9.22 -14.68
CA ILE A 268 10.54 -8.38 -15.84
C ILE A 268 9.53 -7.25 -16.13
N ILE A 269 9.80 -6.06 -15.61
CA ILE A 269 9.75 -4.82 -16.39
C ILE A 269 10.97 -3.98 -15.99
N LYS A 270 12.02 -4.00 -16.83
CA LYS A 270 13.08 -2.98 -16.73
C LYS A 270 12.52 -1.66 -17.25
N PRO A 271 12.63 -0.53 -16.51
CA PRO A 271 12.31 0.76 -17.08
C PRO A 271 13.41 1.10 -18.08
N LYS A 272 13.08 1.08 -19.37
CA LYS A 272 13.89 1.74 -20.39
C LYS A 272 13.43 3.19 -20.37
N VAL A 273 14.25 4.06 -19.79
CA VAL A 273 14.13 5.51 -19.99
C VAL A 273 14.61 5.76 -21.42
N GLU A 274 13.67 5.93 -22.34
CA GLU A 274 13.94 6.52 -23.65
C GLU A 274 13.58 8.01 -23.59
N SER A 275 14.46 8.83 -24.13
CA SER A 275 14.32 10.27 -24.27
C SER A 275 13.11 10.60 -25.16
N CYS A 276 12.43 11.68 -24.79
CA CYS A 276 11.47 12.37 -25.63
C CYS A 276 12.22 12.99 -26.82
N ASP A 277 12.13 12.35 -27.97
CA ASP A 277 12.39 13.00 -29.26
C ASP A 277 11.03 13.32 -29.89
N ASP A 278 10.83 14.61 -30.15
CA ASP A 278 9.73 15.18 -30.90
C ASP A 278 9.69 14.58 -32.32
N ASP A 279 8.58 13.96 -32.70
CA ASP A 279 8.20 13.81 -34.10
C ASP A 279 6.68 14.00 -34.24
N ASP A 280 6.34 15.16 -34.79
CA ASP A 280 5.03 15.56 -35.29
C ASP A 280 4.52 14.54 -36.33
N GLU A 281 3.50 13.76 -35.98
CA GLU A 281 2.56 13.22 -36.97
C GLU A 281 1.14 13.68 -36.63
N LEU A 282 0.74 14.75 -37.33
CA LEU A 282 -0.55 15.42 -37.27
C LEU A 282 -1.73 14.44 -37.41
N LEU A 283 -2.46 14.22 -36.31
CA LEU A 283 -3.80 13.63 -36.35
C LEU A 283 -4.83 14.68 -36.78
N PRO A 284 -5.83 14.32 -37.62
CA PRO A 284 -6.78 15.31 -38.14
C PRO A 284 -7.76 15.78 -37.07
N ALA A 285 -8.12 17.07 -37.13
CA ALA A 285 -9.06 17.72 -36.22
C ALA A 285 -10.46 17.06 -36.25
N PRO A 286 -11.18 17.03 -35.12
CA PRO A 286 -12.53 16.49 -35.06
C PRO A 286 -13.54 17.41 -35.78
N PRO A 287 -14.60 16.86 -36.40
CA PRO A 287 -15.64 17.66 -37.02
C PRO A 287 -16.51 18.36 -35.97
N ALA A 288 -16.92 19.59 -36.29
CA ALA A 288 -17.80 20.41 -35.48
C ALA A 288 -19.24 19.87 -35.44
N SER A 289 -19.82 19.96 -34.23
CA SER A 289 -21.24 20.05 -33.89
C SER A 289 -22.22 19.08 -34.59
N GLY A 290 -22.64 18.07 -33.83
CA GLY A 290 -23.90 17.35 -34.02
C GLY A 290 -24.56 17.15 -32.65
N SER A 291 -25.69 17.85 -32.47
CA SER A 291 -26.70 17.79 -31.41
C SER A 291 -26.71 16.58 -30.45
N GLU A 292 -26.67 16.90 -29.16
CA GLU A 292 -27.57 16.44 -28.08
C GLU A 292 -28.07 14.99 -28.11
N ASP A 293 -27.55 14.18 -27.18
CA ASP A 293 -28.34 13.37 -26.24
C ASP A 293 -27.39 12.81 -25.17
N TRP A 294 -27.06 13.63 -24.17
CA TRP A 294 -26.55 13.12 -22.91
C TRP A 294 -27.76 12.70 -22.08
N GLU A 295 -28.32 11.52 -22.32
CA GLU A 295 -29.12 10.93 -21.25
C GLU A 295 -28.15 10.61 -20.11
N VAL A 296 -28.22 11.41 -19.04
CA VAL A 296 -27.86 10.97 -17.69
C VAL A 296 -28.72 9.74 -17.39
N THR A 297 -28.23 8.56 -17.79
CA THR A 297 -28.74 7.31 -17.26
C THR A 297 -28.14 7.14 -15.88
N THR A 298 -28.91 7.57 -14.89
CA THR A 298 -28.88 7.11 -13.50
C THR A 298 -28.75 5.56 -13.43
N PRO A 299 -28.24 5.02 -12.31
CA PRO A 299 -27.77 3.64 -12.23
C PRO A 299 -28.89 2.63 -12.52
N ILE A 300 -28.69 1.81 -13.54
CA ILE A 300 -29.43 0.57 -13.91
C ILE A 300 -30.86 0.49 -13.33
N GLY A 301 -31.81 1.13 -14.01
CA GLY A 301 -33.24 1.19 -13.65
C GLY A 301 -34.03 -0.13 -13.75
N THR A 302 -33.39 -1.30 -13.66
CA THR A 302 -34.00 -2.61 -13.94
C THR A 302 -33.84 -3.64 -12.81
N GLY A 303 -33.00 -3.38 -11.80
CA GLY A 303 -32.77 -4.33 -10.70
C GLY A 303 -32.05 -5.63 -11.09
N ASN A 304 -31.55 -5.72 -12.32
CA ASN A 304 -30.84 -6.90 -12.81
C ASN A 304 -29.44 -7.01 -12.17
N PRO A 305 -28.94 -8.25 -11.97
CA PRO A 305 -27.57 -8.47 -11.49
C PRO A 305 -26.55 -7.88 -12.47
N PHE A 306 -25.55 -7.16 -11.96
CA PHE A 306 -24.45 -6.66 -12.77
C PHE A 306 -23.07 -6.88 -12.12
N PHE A 307 -22.01 -6.71 -12.91
CA PHE A 307 -20.64 -6.57 -12.42
C PHE A 307 -19.91 -5.48 -13.20
N THR A 308 -18.92 -4.86 -12.56
CA THR A 308 -18.12 -3.80 -13.18
C THR A 308 -16.69 -4.28 -13.38
N THR A 309 -16.05 -3.83 -14.46
CA THR A 309 -14.62 -4.07 -14.72
C THR A 309 -13.97 -2.77 -15.15
N VAL A 310 -12.92 -2.39 -14.43
CA VAL A 310 -12.04 -1.28 -14.82
C VAL A 310 -11.05 -1.82 -15.85
N ILE A 311 -11.01 -1.17 -17.00
CA ILE A 311 -10.20 -1.54 -18.14
C ILE A 311 -8.73 -1.26 -17.83
N SER A 312 -7.95 -2.34 -17.75
CA SER A 312 -6.49 -2.32 -17.58
C SER A 312 -5.78 -2.81 -18.83
N ARG A 313 -4.44 -2.73 -18.87
CA ARG A 313 -3.65 -3.18 -20.03
C ARG A 313 -3.97 -4.61 -20.47
N SER A 314 -4.24 -5.55 -19.56
CA SER A 314 -4.55 -6.96 -19.91
C SER A 314 -5.87 -7.13 -20.67
N HIS A 315 -6.79 -6.16 -20.55
CA HIS A 315 -8.07 -6.18 -21.24
C HIS A 315 -7.96 -5.68 -22.68
N LEU A 316 -6.94 -4.86 -23.00
CA LEU A 316 -6.76 -4.21 -24.30
C LEU A 316 -5.51 -4.67 -25.06
N ARG A 317 -4.51 -5.16 -24.35
CA ARG A 317 -3.18 -5.56 -24.83
C ARG A 317 -2.82 -6.89 -24.15
N ASN A 318 -1.90 -7.66 -24.73
CA ASN A 318 -1.51 -8.98 -24.21
C ASN A 318 -2.71 -9.95 -23.99
N LYS A 319 -3.27 -10.45 -25.10
CA LYS A 319 -4.28 -11.52 -25.17
C LYS A 319 -5.72 -11.15 -24.78
N TYR A 320 -6.10 -9.87 -24.66
CA TYR A 320 -7.49 -9.41 -24.46
C TYR A 320 -8.25 -10.25 -23.42
N GLN A 321 -7.75 -10.30 -22.19
CA GLN A 321 -8.35 -11.10 -21.13
C GLN A 321 -9.53 -10.37 -20.50
N MET A 322 -10.72 -10.97 -20.53
CA MET A 322 -11.92 -10.46 -19.87
C MET A 322 -12.52 -11.51 -18.95
N TRP A 323 -12.06 -11.53 -17.69
CA TRP A 323 -12.52 -12.49 -16.70
C TRP A 323 -13.86 -12.06 -16.10
N VAL A 324 -14.70 -13.03 -15.75
CA VAL A 324 -15.93 -12.76 -15.02
C VAL A 324 -15.68 -12.92 -13.52
N PRO A 325 -15.98 -11.92 -12.67
CA PRO A 325 -15.73 -11.97 -11.23
C PRO A 325 -16.38 -13.19 -10.56
N HIS A 326 -15.67 -13.83 -9.62
CA HIS A 326 -16.12 -15.07 -8.98
C HIS A 326 -17.52 -14.96 -8.35
N ARG A 327 -17.85 -13.80 -7.74
CA ARG A 327 -19.18 -13.54 -7.16
C ARG A 327 -20.30 -13.49 -8.21
N PHE A 328 -19.99 -13.16 -9.46
CA PHE A 328 -20.95 -13.12 -10.55
C PHE A 328 -21.11 -14.47 -11.26
N GLN A 329 -20.07 -15.32 -11.23
CA GLN A 329 -20.06 -16.64 -11.87
C GLN A 329 -21.17 -17.59 -11.39
N ARG A 330 -21.69 -17.42 -10.16
CA ARG A 330 -22.81 -18.22 -9.62
C ARG A 330 -24.14 -17.97 -10.34
N ARG A 331 -24.23 -16.90 -11.13
CA ARG A 331 -25.42 -16.50 -11.90
C ARG A 331 -25.33 -16.91 -13.38
N LEU A 332 -24.24 -17.57 -13.77
CA LEU A 332 -23.96 -17.93 -15.15
C LEU A 332 -23.80 -19.46 -15.29
N PRO A 333 -24.06 -20.03 -16.48
CA PRO A 333 -23.87 -21.45 -16.76
C PRO A 333 -22.47 -21.96 -16.42
N GLU A 334 -22.38 -23.25 -16.07
CA GLU A 334 -21.08 -23.93 -15.96
C GLU A 334 -20.55 -24.39 -17.32
N ALA A 335 -21.41 -24.51 -18.33
CA ALA A 335 -21.02 -24.86 -19.67
C ALA A 335 -20.43 -23.66 -20.43
N ARG A 336 -19.72 -23.97 -21.51
CA ARG A 336 -19.39 -22.98 -22.54
C ARG A 336 -20.66 -22.59 -23.29
N THR A 337 -20.98 -21.31 -23.28
CA THR A 337 -22.27 -20.80 -23.77
C THR A 337 -22.06 -19.57 -24.65
N GLY A 338 -22.93 -19.36 -25.63
CA GLY A 338 -22.92 -18.11 -26.42
C GLY A 338 -23.28 -16.92 -25.55
N VAL A 339 -22.62 -15.78 -25.73
CA VAL A 339 -22.97 -14.53 -25.04
C VAL A 339 -23.00 -13.38 -26.04
N VAL A 340 -24.00 -12.51 -25.93
CA VAL A 340 -24.09 -11.27 -26.71
C VAL A 340 -23.89 -10.08 -25.78
N LEU A 341 -22.94 -9.20 -26.12
CA LEU A 341 -22.70 -7.95 -25.42
C LEU A 341 -23.48 -6.84 -26.13
N HIS A 342 -24.35 -6.11 -25.43
CA HIS A 342 -25.15 -5.01 -25.98
C HIS A 342 -24.66 -3.67 -25.43
N CYS A 343 -24.15 -2.77 -26.27
CA CYS A 343 -23.67 -1.44 -25.84
C CYS A 343 -24.02 -0.39 -26.88
N GLY A 344 -24.60 0.74 -26.44
CA GLY A 344 -24.91 1.87 -27.32
C GLY A 344 -25.75 1.49 -28.56
N GLY A 345 -26.75 0.62 -28.39
CA GLY A 345 -27.62 0.14 -29.49
C GLY A 345 -26.98 -0.88 -30.45
N LYS A 346 -25.72 -1.27 -30.22
CA LYS A 346 -25.00 -2.29 -31.01
C LYS A 346 -24.80 -3.57 -30.20
N SER A 347 -24.53 -4.66 -30.91
CA SER A 347 -24.38 -6.00 -30.31
C SER A 347 -23.13 -6.71 -30.82
N TRP A 348 -22.41 -7.38 -29.92
CA TRP A 348 -21.19 -8.13 -30.23
C TRP A 348 -21.33 -9.58 -29.76
N PRO A 349 -21.34 -10.56 -30.68
CA PRO A 349 -21.38 -11.97 -30.33
C PRO A 349 -20.01 -12.44 -29.80
N ALA A 350 -20.04 -13.25 -28.75
CA ALA A 350 -18.89 -13.81 -28.07
C ALA A 350 -19.24 -15.18 -27.47
N SER A 351 -18.26 -15.83 -26.85
CA SER A 351 -18.41 -17.07 -26.10
C SER A 351 -18.02 -16.86 -24.64
N TYR A 352 -18.93 -17.20 -23.74
CA TYR A 352 -18.64 -17.33 -22.33
C TYR A 352 -18.01 -18.71 -22.06
N CYS A 353 -16.77 -18.71 -21.57
CA CYS A 353 -16.00 -19.88 -21.22
C CYS A 353 -16.32 -20.35 -19.78
N GLY A 354 -17.55 -20.80 -19.54
CA GLY A 354 -17.98 -21.29 -18.22
C GLY A 354 -17.27 -22.58 -17.76
N ASP A 355 -16.80 -23.35 -18.74
CA ASP A 355 -16.11 -24.65 -18.64
C ASP A 355 -14.66 -24.55 -18.12
N LEU A 356 -14.10 -23.35 -18.06
CA LEU A 356 -12.73 -23.12 -17.61
C LEU A 356 -12.66 -22.86 -16.10
N LYS A 357 -11.53 -23.25 -15.49
CA LYS A 357 -11.22 -22.93 -14.08
C LYS A 357 -11.30 -21.42 -13.79
N VAL A 358 -10.93 -20.60 -14.77
CA VAL A 358 -11.10 -19.14 -14.73
C VAL A 358 -12.10 -18.76 -15.80
N LYS A 359 -13.36 -18.54 -15.38
CA LYS A 359 -14.47 -18.21 -16.29
C LYS A 359 -14.28 -16.82 -16.89
N LYS A 360 -14.47 -16.70 -18.20
CA LYS A 360 -14.16 -15.49 -18.96
C LYS A 360 -14.98 -15.38 -20.24
N ILE A 361 -15.05 -14.17 -20.80
CA ILE A 361 -15.44 -13.99 -22.19
C ILE A 361 -14.22 -14.37 -23.05
N ASP A 362 -14.46 -15.06 -24.16
CA ASP A 362 -13.40 -15.47 -25.07
C ASP A 362 -12.66 -14.27 -25.65
N VAL A 363 -11.42 -14.51 -26.04
CA VAL A 363 -10.48 -13.47 -26.49
C VAL A 363 -10.99 -12.79 -27.75
N ALA A 364 -11.58 -13.53 -28.70
CA ALA A 364 -12.03 -12.97 -29.96
C ALA A 364 -13.24 -12.06 -29.75
N GLY A 365 -14.27 -12.55 -29.04
CA GLY A 365 -15.46 -11.77 -28.71
C GLY A 365 -15.16 -10.50 -27.93
N TRP A 366 -14.30 -10.60 -26.90
CA TRP A 366 -13.91 -9.43 -26.11
C TRP A 366 -13.07 -8.42 -26.90
N SER A 367 -12.11 -8.90 -27.71
CA SER A 367 -11.26 -8.00 -28.51
C SER A 367 -12.05 -7.16 -29.51
N ASN A 368 -13.05 -7.74 -30.17
CA ASN A 368 -13.93 -7.03 -31.09
C ASN A 368 -14.72 -5.93 -30.36
N PHE A 369 -15.33 -6.28 -29.22
CA PHE A 369 -16.04 -5.31 -28.39
C PHE A 369 -15.14 -4.15 -27.95
N ALA A 370 -13.94 -4.45 -27.46
CA ALA A 370 -13.02 -3.45 -26.92
C ALA A 370 -12.48 -2.50 -28.01
N VAL A 371 -12.15 -3.03 -29.19
CA VAL A 371 -11.62 -2.25 -30.33
C VAL A 371 -12.72 -1.35 -30.91
N ASP A 372 -13.89 -1.90 -31.18
CA ASP A 372 -15.00 -1.15 -31.80
C ASP A 372 -15.48 0.00 -30.91
N ASN A 373 -15.47 -0.21 -29.59
CA ASN A 373 -15.86 0.81 -28.62
C ASN A 373 -14.69 1.70 -28.18
N ARG A 374 -13.48 1.54 -28.75
CA ARG A 374 -12.28 2.34 -28.43
C ARG A 374 -12.03 2.43 -26.92
N LEU A 375 -12.07 1.29 -26.23
CA LEU A 375 -11.82 1.26 -24.79
C LEU A 375 -10.38 1.65 -24.48
N ARG A 376 -10.19 2.46 -23.42
CA ARG A 376 -8.89 2.91 -22.93
C ARG A 376 -8.61 2.38 -21.54
N VAL A 377 -7.33 2.32 -21.18
CA VAL A 377 -6.95 2.02 -19.79
C VAL A 377 -7.52 3.11 -18.90
N GLY A 378 -8.26 2.73 -17.86
CA GLY A 378 -8.97 3.66 -16.97
C GLY A 378 -10.46 3.79 -17.25
N ASP A 379 -10.96 3.41 -18.43
CA ASP A 379 -12.40 3.27 -18.66
C ASP A 379 -12.97 2.17 -17.74
N ALA A 380 -14.27 2.22 -17.43
CA ALA A 380 -14.97 1.13 -16.77
C ALA A 380 -16.12 0.61 -17.64
N CYS A 381 -16.32 -0.70 -17.63
CA CYS A 381 -17.47 -1.35 -18.25
C CYS A 381 -18.35 -1.97 -17.17
N VAL A 382 -19.63 -1.63 -17.17
CA VAL A 382 -20.66 -2.23 -16.30
C VAL A 382 -21.44 -3.24 -17.14
N PHE A 383 -21.40 -4.51 -16.75
CA PHE A 383 -22.05 -5.62 -17.43
C PHE A 383 -23.28 -6.06 -16.63
N GLU A 384 -24.47 -5.75 -17.14
CA GLU A 384 -25.76 -6.12 -16.58
C GLU A 384 -26.29 -7.39 -17.27
N LEU A 385 -26.70 -8.39 -16.49
CA LEU A 385 -27.26 -9.63 -17.00
C LEU A 385 -28.74 -9.45 -17.36
N ILE A 386 -29.04 -9.48 -18.66
CA ILE A 386 -30.39 -9.32 -19.20
C ILE A 386 -31.10 -10.66 -19.29
N ALA A 387 -30.40 -11.71 -19.75
CA ALA A 387 -30.93 -13.05 -19.87
C ALA A 387 -29.84 -14.10 -19.64
N ALA A 388 -30.20 -15.18 -18.95
CA ALA A 388 -29.36 -16.36 -18.81
C ALA A 388 -30.16 -17.64 -19.07
N ALA A 389 -29.81 -18.35 -20.14
CA ALA A 389 -30.27 -19.70 -20.45
C ALA A 389 -29.05 -20.62 -20.61
N ASP A 390 -29.28 -21.94 -20.60
CA ASP A 390 -28.19 -22.94 -20.69
C ASP A 390 -27.33 -22.76 -21.96
N THR A 391 -27.93 -22.31 -23.06
CA THR A 391 -27.30 -22.17 -24.38
C THR A 391 -27.10 -20.72 -24.85
N HIS A 392 -27.61 -19.72 -24.11
CA HIS A 392 -27.55 -18.31 -24.53
C HIS A 392 -27.52 -17.33 -23.34
N LEU A 393 -26.66 -16.32 -23.42
CA LEU A 393 -26.51 -15.25 -22.44
C LEU A 393 -26.59 -13.88 -23.10
N GLU A 394 -27.23 -12.92 -22.43
CA GLU A 394 -27.27 -11.52 -22.87
C GLU A 394 -26.75 -10.61 -21.77
N LEU A 395 -25.72 -9.83 -22.10
CA LEU A 395 -25.16 -8.82 -21.20
C LEU A 395 -25.33 -7.44 -21.82
N LYS A 396 -26.01 -6.54 -21.14
CA LYS A 396 -25.97 -5.12 -21.47
C LYS A 396 -24.70 -4.51 -20.87
N VAL A 397 -23.93 -3.80 -21.67
CA VAL A 397 -22.67 -3.17 -21.27
C VAL A 397 -22.81 -1.66 -21.35
N GLN A 398 -22.56 -0.98 -20.24
CA GLN A 398 -22.43 0.47 -20.17
C GLN A 398 -20.95 0.83 -20.02
N ILE A 399 -20.46 1.75 -20.85
CA ILE A 399 -19.08 2.22 -20.80
C ILE A 399 -19.05 3.56 -20.07
N LEU A 400 -18.29 3.62 -18.98
CA LEU A 400 -17.97 4.82 -18.24
C LEU A 400 -16.56 5.26 -18.67
N ARG A 401 -16.44 6.44 -19.25
CA ARG A 401 -15.15 6.96 -19.72
C ARG A 401 -14.34 7.48 -18.53
N GLY A 402 -13.06 7.11 -18.49
CA GLY A 402 -12.15 7.47 -17.39
C GLY A 402 -11.63 8.91 -17.43
N ASP A 403 -11.99 9.69 -18.44
CA ASP A 403 -11.59 11.10 -18.55
C ASP A 403 -12.63 12.01 -17.89
N LEU A 404 -12.15 13.05 -17.21
CA LEU A 404 -12.99 14.18 -16.82
C LEU A 404 -13.43 14.95 -18.08
N PRO A 405 -14.66 15.49 -18.14
CA PRO A 405 -15.10 16.33 -19.26
C PRO A 405 -14.10 17.47 -19.51
N GLU A 406 -13.88 17.87 -20.77
CA GLU A 406 -12.95 18.97 -21.10
C GLU A 406 -13.26 20.25 -20.29
N GLU A 407 -14.54 20.50 -20.03
CA GLU A 407 -15.03 21.60 -19.19
C GLU A 407 -14.48 21.57 -17.76
N VAL A 408 -14.32 20.39 -17.17
CA VAL A 408 -13.75 20.17 -15.84
C VAL A 408 -12.22 20.19 -15.87
N THR A 409 -11.60 19.88 -17.00
CA THR A 409 -10.14 20.02 -17.14
C THR A 409 -9.69 21.46 -17.43
N SER A 410 -10.60 22.30 -17.97
CA SER A 410 -10.36 23.72 -18.24
C SER A 410 -10.59 24.64 -17.03
N LYS A 411 -11.43 24.22 -16.07
CA LYS A 411 -11.73 24.95 -14.83
C LYS A 411 -11.14 24.21 -13.63
N GLY A 412 -10.68 24.93 -12.61
CA GLY A 412 -10.02 24.35 -11.42
C GLY A 412 -8.50 24.22 -11.52
N ALA A 413 -7.91 24.66 -12.63
CA ALA A 413 -6.46 24.65 -12.83
C ALA A 413 -5.73 25.79 -12.09
N THR A 414 -6.46 26.82 -11.65
CA THR A 414 -5.92 27.97 -10.93
C THR A 414 -6.81 28.30 -9.72
N SER A 415 -6.23 28.98 -8.73
CA SER A 415 -6.95 29.46 -7.53
C SER A 415 -8.10 30.41 -7.85
N ASP A 416 -8.06 31.03 -9.03
CA ASP A 416 -8.97 32.10 -9.43
C ASP A 416 -10.20 31.55 -10.19
N GLU A 417 -10.15 30.28 -10.61
CA GLU A 417 -11.27 29.57 -11.25
C GLU A 417 -11.53 28.20 -10.59
N PRO A 418 -11.91 28.14 -9.30
CA PRO A 418 -12.16 26.87 -8.64
C PRO A 418 -13.38 26.15 -9.23
N ILE A 419 -13.35 24.82 -9.24
CA ILE A 419 -14.54 24.01 -9.53
C ILE A 419 -15.47 24.14 -8.33
N LEU A 420 -16.59 24.83 -8.51
CA LEU A 420 -17.68 24.88 -7.53
C LEU A 420 -18.57 23.65 -7.77
N ILE A 421 -18.65 22.80 -6.75
CA ILE A 421 -19.59 21.67 -6.72
C ILE A 421 -20.79 22.17 -5.94
N ASP A 422 -21.92 22.40 -6.60
CA ASP A 422 -23.19 22.72 -5.92
C ASP A 422 -23.69 21.46 -5.19
N ASP A 423 -24.15 21.64 -3.95
CA ASP A 423 -24.67 20.59 -3.05
C ASP A 423 -26.00 19.96 -3.53
#